data_AF-A0A1J3IT07-F1
#
_entry.id   AF-A0A1J3IT07-F1
#
_cell.length_a   1.000
_cell.length_b   1.000
_cell.length_c   1.000
_cell.angle_alpha   90.00
_cell.angle_beta   90.00
_cell.angle_gamma   90.00
#
_symmetry.space_group_name_H-M   'P 1'
#
loop_
_entity.id
_entity.type
_entity.pdbx_description
1 polymer ?
#
loop_
_entity_poly.entity_id
_entity_poly.type
_entity_poly.pdbx_seq_one_letter_code
_entity_poly.pdbx_strand_id
1 'polypeptide(L)'
;LFGWREVVPVYIDNTFGEGIMPRLTDALQEINVRIPYRTVISLNATDTEISAELLKMMTMPTRVFIVHMYASLASRFFIKA
;
A
#
# COMPACT_ATOMS: atom_id res chain seq x y z
N LEU A 1 -1.85 -18.37 -11.56
CA LEU A 1 -1.24 -17.53 -10.49
C LEU A 1 -0.46 -16.39 -11.16
N PHE A 2 -0.59 -15.15 -10.65
CA PHE A 2 -0.04 -13.94 -11.27
C PHE A 2 1.50 -13.79 -11.20
N GLY A 3 2.22 -14.77 -10.64
CA GLY A 3 3.68 -14.79 -10.60
C GLY A 3 4.33 -13.73 -9.69
N TRP A 4 3.54 -13.07 -8.85
CA TRP A 4 4.03 -12.08 -7.89
C TRP A 4 4.95 -12.74 -6.87
N ARG A 5 6.11 -12.13 -6.61
CA ARG A 5 7.09 -12.60 -5.61
C ARG A 5 7.13 -11.70 -4.38
N GLU A 6 6.84 -10.42 -4.57
CA GLU A 6 6.85 -9.37 -3.56
C GLU A 6 5.67 -8.43 -3.81
N VAL A 7 4.99 -8.06 -2.75
CA VAL A 7 3.86 -7.12 -2.76
C VAL A 7 4.03 -6.15 -1.60
N VAL A 8 3.79 -4.86 -1.84
CA VAL A 8 3.79 -3.82 -0.81
C VAL A 8 2.35 -3.37 -0.54
N PRO A 9 1.81 -3.67 0.64
CA PRO A 9 0.56 -3.06 1.10
C PRO A 9 0.74 -1.56 1.34
N VAL A 10 -0.19 -0.77 0.83
CA VAL A 10 -0.31 0.67 1.04
C VAL A 10 -1.67 0.92 1.67
N TYR A 11 -1.72 1.39 2.91
CA TYR A 11 -2.99 1.55 3.61
C TYR A 11 -3.10 2.87 4.36
N ILE A 12 -4.35 3.26 4.65
CA ILE A 12 -4.64 4.47 5.42
C ILE A 12 -4.31 4.29 6.91
N ASP A 13 -3.71 5.31 7.52
CA ASP A 13 -3.29 5.31 8.93
C ASP A 13 -4.49 5.42 9.91
N ASN A 14 -5.29 4.37 9.99
CA ASN A 14 -6.36 4.21 10.96
C ASN A 14 -6.76 2.74 11.12
N THR A 15 -7.70 2.48 12.03
CA THR A 15 -8.20 1.12 12.32
C THR A 15 -8.84 0.43 11.12
N PHE A 16 -9.42 1.18 10.17
CA PHE A 16 -9.96 0.61 8.93
C PHE A 16 -8.83 0.12 8.00
N GLY A 17 -7.76 0.89 7.87
CA GLY A 17 -6.59 0.53 7.09
C GLY A 17 -5.80 -0.62 7.72
N GLU A 18 -5.54 -0.55 9.02
CA GLU A 18 -4.84 -1.60 9.77
C GLU A 18 -5.63 -2.90 9.84
N GLY A 19 -6.96 -2.82 9.91
CA GLY A 19 -7.83 -3.98 10.11
C GLY A 19 -7.77 -5.04 9.01
N ILE A 20 -7.32 -4.69 7.81
CA ILE A 20 -7.13 -5.67 6.71
C ILE A 20 -5.82 -6.45 6.83
N MET A 21 -4.82 -5.90 7.53
CA MET A 21 -3.43 -6.37 7.46
C MET A 21 -3.22 -7.82 7.90
N PRO A 22 -3.86 -8.33 8.97
CA PRO A 22 -3.70 -9.73 9.36
C PRO A 22 -4.14 -10.68 8.23
N ARG A 23 -5.38 -10.52 7.74
CA ARG A 23 -5.93 -11.38 6.68
C ARG A 23 -5.19 -11.25 5.36
N LEU A 24 -4.78 -10.04 4.99
CA LEU A 24 -3.98 -9.82 3.79
C LEU A 24 -2.60 -10.49 3.89
N THR A 25 -1.97 -10.41 5.07
CA THR A 25 -0.67 -11.05 5.30
C THR A 25 -0.78 -12.56 5.21
N ASP A 26 -1.77 -13.16 5.87
CA ASP A 26 -2.00 -14.60 5.84
C ASP A 26 -2.23 -15.10 4.40
N ALA A 27 -3.09 -14.41 3.64
CA ALA A 27 -3.42 -14.78 2.26
C ALA A 27 -2.21 -14.66 1.30
N LEU A 28 -1.35 -13.65 1.48
CA LEU A 28 -0.12 -13.51 0.68
C LEU A 28 0.93 -14.56 1.04
N GLN A 29 1.06 -14.89 2.33
CA GLN A 29 1.98 -15.93 2.80
C GLN A 29 1.59 -17.32 2.31
N GLU A 30 0.29 -17.64 2.27
CA GLU A 30 -0.22 -18.92 1.77
C GLU A 30 0.22 -19.22 0.32
N ILE A 31 0.37 -18.18 -0.49
CA ILE A 31 0.84 -18.28 -1.89
C ILE A 31 2.32 -17.93 -2.06
N ASN A 32 3.10 -17.91 -0.98
CA ASN A 32 4.53 -17.62 -0.95
C ASN A 32 4.91 -16.25 -1.54
N VAL A 33 4.06 -15.24 -1.34
CA VAL A 33 4.33 -13.84 -1.67
C VAL A 33 4.92 -13.13 -0.46
N ARG A 34 6.07 -12.47 -0.65
CA ARG A 34 6.74 -11.72 0.43
C ARG A 34 6.19 -10.30 0.53
N ILE A 35 6.18 -9.77 1.76
CA ILE A 35 5.87 -8.36 2.04
C ILE A 35 7.16 -7.70 2.52
N PRO A 36 7.95 -7.09 1.62
CA PRO A 36 9.27 -6.57 1.98
C PRO A 36 9.18 -5.36 2.92
N TYR A 37 8.14 -4.55 2.75
CA TYR A 37 7.80 -3.42 3.60
C TYR A 37 6.31 -3.07 3.41
N ARG A 38 5.85 -2.09 4.17
CA ARG A 38 4.49 -1.54 4.11
C ARG A 38 4.59 -0.02 4.01
N THR A 39 3.66 0.60 3.30
CA THR A 39 3.52 2.06 3.25
C THR A 39 2.22 2.46 3.93
N VAL A 40 2.30 3.50 4.76
CA VAL A 40 1.16 4.03 5.49
C VAL A 40 0.91 5.46 5.04
N ILE A 41 -0.33 5.79 4.69
CA ILE A 41 -0.72 7.13 4.29
C ILE A 41 -1.65 7.70 5.37
N SER A 42 -1.25 8.83 5.98
CA SER A 42 -2.11 9.52 6.95
C SER A 42 -3.47 9.86 6.35
N LEU A 43 -4.55 9.71 7.13
CA LEU A 43 -5.90 10.15 6.73
C LEU A 43 -5.92 11.62 6.30
N ASN A 44 -5.09 12.45 6.94
CA ASN A 44 -4.98 13.88 6.69
C ASN A 44 -3.79 14.25 5.79
N ALA A 45 -3.17 13.27 5.12
CA ALA A 45 -2.04 13.53 4.25
C ALA A 45 -2.38 14.60 3.21
N THR A 46 -1.54 15.62 3.13
CA THR A 46 -1.53 16.64 2.09
C THR A 46 -1.10 16.05 0.76
N ASP A 47 -1.37 16.77 -0.32
CA ASP A 47 -0.97 16.36 -1.66
C ASP A 47 0.54 16.19 -1.80
N THR A 48 1.32 17.02 -1.09
CA THR A 48 2.79 16.95 -1.05
C THR A 48 3.28 15.72 -0.30
N GLU A 49 2.66 15.38 0.83
CA GLU A 49 3.00 14.17 1.60
C GLU A 49 2.68 12.90 0.80
N ILE A 50 1.54 12.87 0.10
CA ILE A 50 1.19 11.76 -0.81
C ILE A 50 2.25 11.61 -1.91
N SER A 51 2.65 12.70 -2.57
CA SER A 51 3.71 12.66 -3.58
C SER A 51 5.05 12.19 -3.02
N ALA A 52 5.40 12.57 -1.79
CA ALA A 52 6.64 12.14 -1.15
C ALA A 52 6.64 10.63 -0.85
N GLU A 53 5.53 10.06 -0.37
CA GLU A 53 5.40 8.61 -0.16
C GLU A 53 5.45 7.83 -1.48
N LEU A 54 4.75 8.31 -2.52
CA LEU A 54 4.84 7.73 -3.86
C LEU A 54 6.27 7.74 -4.40
N LEU A 55 7.00 8.85 -4.23
CA LEU A 55 8.39 8.95 -4.65
C LEU A 55 9.28 7.92 -3.94
N LYS A 56 9.13 7.76 -2.62
CA LYS A 56 9.85 6.71 -1.87
C LYS A 56 9.53 5.32 -2.44
N MET A 57 8.25 5.03 -2.69
CA MET A 57 7.83 3.74 -3.25
C MET A 57 8.44 3.48 -4.64
N MET A 58 8.48 4.50 -5.51
CA MET A 58 9.05 4.39 -6.87
C MET A 58 10.56 4.14 -6.88
N THR A 59 11.27 4.51 -5.81
CA THR A 59 12.72 4.28 -5.70
C THR A 59 13.10 2.88 -5.21
N MET A 60 12.12 2.10 -4.73
CA MET A 60 12.35 0.76 -4.19
C MET A 60 12.09 -0.34 -5.23
N PRO A 61 12.83 -1.46 -5.18
CA PRO A 61 12.62 -2.58 -6.10
C PRO A 61 11.35 -3.36 -5.72
N THR A 62 10.18 -2.83 -6.06
CA THR A 62 8.89 -3.54 -5.96
C THR A 62 7.93 -3.07 -7.05
N ARG A 63 7.13 -3.99 -7.60
CA ARG A 63 6.27 -3.72 -8.78
C ARG A 63 4.77 -3.89 -8.54
N VAL A 64 4.38 -4.45 -7.40
CA VAL A 64 2.97 -4.71 -7.08
C VAL A 64 2.64 -4.06 -5.75
N PHE A 65 1.68 -3.15 -5.80
CA PHE A 65 1.16 -2.43 -4.65
C PHE A 65 -0.31 -2.81 -4.45
N ILE A 66 -0.69 -3.13 -3.21
CA ILE A 66 -2.09 -3.34 -2.84
C ILE A 66 -2.53 -2.13 -2.01
N VAL A 67 -3.47 -1.36 -2.54
CA VAL A 67 -3.92 -0.10 -1.93
C VAL A 67 -5.24 -0.32 -1.19
N HIS A 68 -5.27 -0.05 0.12
CA HIS A 68 -6.46 -0.16 0.97
C HIS A 68 -6.69 1.12 1.79
N MET A 69 -7.55 2.00 1.27
CA MET A 69 -7.88 3.29 1.87
C MET A 69 -9.27 3.77 1.44
N TYR A 70 -9.78 4.84 2.05
CA TYR A 70 -11.05 5.44 1.62
C TYR A 70 -10.95 5.98 0.19
N ALA A 71 -12.07 5.95 -0.55
CA ALA A 71 -12.12 6.34 -1.95
C ALA A 71 -11.61 7.77 -2.21
N SER A 72 -11.87 8.71 -1.30
CA SER A 72 -11.38 10.09 -1.40
C SER A 72 -9.86 10.20 -1.32
N LEU A 73 -9.23 9.48 -0.38
CA LEU A 73 -7.78 9.43 -0.26
C LEU A 73 -7.14 8.65 -1.43
N ALA A 74 -7.75 7.51 -1.82
CA ALA A 74 -7.33 6.73 -2.98
C ALA A 74 -7.35 7.56 -4.26
N SER A 75 -8.39 8.35 -4.49
CA SER A 75 -8.48 9.21 -5.65
C SER A 75 -7.31 10.21 -5.69
N ARG A 76 -6.99 10.85 -4.56
CA ARG A 76 -5.85 11.78 -4.47
C ARG A 76 -4.51 11.08 -4.67
N PHE A 77 -4.38 9.86 -4.15
CA PHE A 77 -3.21 8.99 -4.32
C PHE A 77 -3.00 8.60 -5.78
N PHE A 78 -4.01 8.04 -6.45
CA PHE A 78 -3.89 7.55 -7.83
C PHE A 78 -3.76 8.65 -8.88
N ILE A 79 -4.24 9.88 -8.62
CA ILE A 79 -4.00 11.02 -9.52
C ILE A 79 -2.51 11.37 -9.61
N LYS A 80 -1.70 11.01 -8.61
CA LYS A 80 -0.27 11.33 -8.52
C LYS A 80 0.65 10.16 -8.87
N ALA A 81 0.09 8.98 -9.14
CA ALA A 81 0.80 7.73 -9.34
C ALA A 81 1.20 7.47 -10.80
#